data_AF-A0A3A0FFG0-F1
#
_entry.id   AF-A0A3A0FFG0-F1
#
_cell.length_a   1.000
_cell.length_b   1.000
_cell.length_c   1.000
_cell.angle_alpha   90.00
_cell.angle_beta   90.00
_cell.angle_gamma   90.00
#
_symmetry.space_group_name_H-M   'P 1'
#
loop_
_entity.id
_entity.type
_entity.pdbx_description
1 polymer ?
#
loop_
_entity_poly.entity_id
_entity_poly.type
_entity_poly.pdbx_seq_one_letter_code
_entity_poly.pdbx_strand_id
1 'polypeptide(L)'
;MRARARAGFTLLEMLAVMFLISLLVVVAIDFYLDLSRASNAAAEQTRSVRRAVVLLDRVARDLEGAVLLVKPPDVDPLAHPWLFLAESEDPDAGADRIKFVRRGHAPASTQAAESDLEMVAWIAEPGLEGDVELRRARWAQLPDGLDRSFPSAEQSDLFAGGLASFGVRLQDESGGWTGRWDSSTLAGASELPIAAEIEVSFATGVDGEVDGPYVRRVLLPLRPLDLAAELAEAAGQTLQEGVRDEDGDGDIDEDDAEIAAERQAEEGGEEDEDCVTVAQCLGAHPEIQQMLSGSPQAQAVVNGSMGQCARDFAGIVAGLGLGGLPPDCQ
;
A
#
# COMPACT_ATOMS: atom_id res chain seq x y z
N MET A 1 84.83 -12.85 22.80
CA MET A 1 83.55 -12.18 23.09
C MET A 1 83.52 -10.84 22.36
N ARG A 2 82.72 -10.70 21.29
CA ARG A 2 82.57 -9.41 20.59
C ARG A 2 81.62 -8.53 21.40
N ALA A 3 82.11 -7.43 21.94
CA ALA A 3 81.29 -6.42 22.59
C ALA A 3 80.34 -5.82 21.55
N ARG A 4 79.04 -6.12 21.68
CA ARG A 4 77.98 -5.45 20.92
C ARG A 4 77.98 -3.99 21.38
N ALA A 5 78.44 -3.08 20.53
CA ALA A 5 78.23 -1.66 20.74
C ALA A 5 76.72 -1.41 20.78
N ARG A 6 76.19 -1.05 21.95
CA ARG A 6 74.82 -0.57 22.11
C ARG A 6 74.80 0.83 21.53
N ALA A 7 74.46 0.96 20.25
CA ALA A 7 74.17 2.24 19.64
C ALA A 7 72.89 2.79 20.30
N GLY A 8 73.04 3.83 21.13
CA GLY A 8 71.91 4.55 21.69
C GLY A 8 71.24 5.37 20.59
N PHE A 9 69.90 5.39 20.60
CA PHE A 9 69.09 6.20 19.69
C PHE A 9 69.44 7.68 19.87
N THR A 10 69.63 8.41 18.76
CA THR A 10 69.94 9.85 18.84
C THR A 10 68.65 10.65 19.07
N LEU A 11 68.75 11.78 19.79
CA LEU A 11 67.59 12.66 20.05
C LEU A 11 66.94 13.13 18.74
N LEU A 12 67.74 13.36 17.70
CA LEU A 12 67.27 13.75 16.36
C LEU A 12 66.42 12.67 15.71
N GLU A 13 66.78 11.40 15.89
CA GLU A 13 66.02 10.27 15.35
C GLU A 13 64.63 10.16 16.01
N MET A 14 64.55 10.39 17.32
CA MET A 14 63.26 10.43 18.04
C MET A 14 62.38 11.59 17.54
N LEU A 15 62.95 12.77 17.29
CA LEU A 15 62.19 13.90 16.74
C LEU A 15 61.67 13.61 15.33
N ALA A 16 62.49 12.99 14.47
CA ALA A 16 62.07 12.60 13.13
C ALA A 16 60.92 11.59 13.16
N VAL A 17 60.98 10.60 14.06
CA VAL A 17 59.91 9.61 14.25
C VAL A 17 58.63 10.29 14.75
N MET A 18 58.71 11.18 15.74
CA MET A 18 57.55 11.92 16.23
C MET A 18 56.89 12.76 15.13
N PHE A 19 57.70 13.47 14.33
CA PHE A 19 57.20 14.26 13.21
C PHE A 19 56.48 13.38 12.17
N LEU A 20 57.08 12.25 11.80
CA LEU A 20 56.46 11.30 10.86
C LEU A 20 55.14 10.74 11.40
N ILE A 21 55.10 10.36 12.68
CA ILE A 21 53.88 9.88 13.34
C ILE A 21 52.81 10.97 13.31
N SER A 22 53.14 12.22 13.64
CA SER A 22 52.19 13.34 13.59
C SER A 22 51.61 13.52 12.18
N LEU A 23 52.44 13.45 11.14
CA LEU A 23 51.98 13.55 9.75
C LEU A 23 51.02 12.41 9.40
N LEU A 24 51.36 11.17 9.78
CA LEU A 24 50.50 10.00 9.56
C LEU A 24 49.16 10.12 10.29
N VAL A 25 49.17 10.64 11.52
CA VAL A 25 47.94 10.85 12.30
C VAL A 25 47.03 11.88 11.64
N VAL A 26 47.59 13.00 11.14
CA VAL A 26 46.80 14.00 10.42
C VAL A 26 46.14 13.40 9.17
N VAL A 27 46.91 12.70 8.34
CA VAL A 27 46.37 12.02 7.14
C VAL A 27 45.30 10.99 7.51
N ALA A 28 45.50 10.24 8.60
CA ALA A 28 44.52 9.27 9.07
C ALA A 28 43.22 9.93 9.56
N ILE A 29 43.30 11.09 10.21
CA ILE A 29 42.14 11.87 10.65
C ILE A 29 41.37 12.39 9.45
N ASP A 30 42.04 12.98 8.46
CA ASP A 30 41.38 13.52 7.26
C ASP A 30 40.65 12.41 6.50
N PHE A 31 41.32 11.27 6.28
CA PHE A 31 40.69 10.10 5.65
C PHE A 31 39.47 9.59 6.43
N TYR A 32 39.56 9.56 7.76
CA TYR A 32 38.43 9.16 8.62
C TYR A 32 37.24 10.12 8.49
N LEU A 33 37.49 11.44 8.46
CA LEU A 33 36.45 12.44 8.30
C LEU A 33 35.78 12.35 6.92
N ASP A 34 36.54 12.16 5.85
CA ASP A 34 36.01 12.02 4.50
C ASP A 34 35.19 10.74 4.35
N LEU A 35 35.67 9.62 4.88
CA LEU A 35 34.91 8.37 4.89
C LEU A 35 33.62 8.49 5.71
N SER A 36 33.66 9.17 6.85
CA SER A 36 32.47 9.41 7.67
C SER A 36 31.44 10.28 6.95
N ARG A 37 31.87 11.36 6.28
CA ARG A 37 30.99 12.22 5.48
C ARG A 37 30.36 11.45 4.31
N ALA A 38 31.17 10.70 3.57
CA ALA A 38 30.69 9.88 2.46
C ALA A 38 29.68 8.81 2.92
N SER A 39 29.96 8.15 4.06
CA SER A 39 29.06 7.18 4.67
C SER A 39 27.72 7.81 5.09
N ASN A 40 27.76 8.98 5.73
CA ASN A 40 26.55 9.70 6.14
C ASN A 40 25.73 10.17 4.93
N ALA A 41 26.37 10.69 3.89
CA ALA A 41 25.70 11.10 2.65
C ALA A 41 25.03 9.90 1.96
N ALA A 42 25.73 8.76 1.86
CA ALA A 42 25.16 7.54 1.30
C ALA A 42 23.99 6.99 2.15
N ALA A 43 24.07 7.10 3.48
CA ALA A 43 22.99 6.71 4.37
C ALA A 43 21.77 7.62 4.20
N GLU A 44 21.95 8.93 4.04
CA GLU A 44 20.86 9.89 3.83
C GLU A 44 20.18 9.69 2.48
N GLN A 45 20.95 9.49 1.41
CA GLN A 45 20.40 9.15 0.09
C GLN A 45 19.61 7.84 0.12
N THR A 46 20.05 6.84 0.90
CA THR A 46 19.29 5.60 1.05
C THR A 46 17.98 5.83 1.81
N ARG A 47 17.95 6.76 2.76
CA ARG A 47 16.73 7.11 3.50
C ARG A 47 15.72 7.81 2.61
N SER A 48 16.14 8.80 1.83
CA SER A 48 15.25 9.55 0.93
C SER A 48 14.62 8.64 -0.13
N VAL A 49 15.40 7.75 -0.76
CA VAL A 49 14.89 6.73 -1.71
C VAL A 49 13.82 5.85 -1.05
N ARG A 50 14.06 5.36 0.17
CA ARG A 50 13.08 4.54 0.89
C ARG A 50 11.81 5.32 1.22
N ARG A 51 11.95 6.57 1.65
CA ARG A 51 10.81 7.48 1.91
C ARG A 51 10.01 7.71 0.63
N ALA A 52 10.68 7.96 -0.49
CA ALA A 52 10.07 8.13 -1.80
C ALA A 52 9.26 6.90 -2.19
N VAL A 53 9.84 5.69 -2.10
CA VAL A 53 9.15 4.44 -2.43
C VAL A 53 7.90 4.25 -1.56
N VAL A 54 8.00 4.42 -0.23
CA VAL A 54 6.83 4.27 0.65
C VAL A 54 5.73 5.27 0.31
N LEU A 55 6.09 6.51 0.00
CA LEU A 55 5.15 7.56 -0.38
C LEU A 55 4.47 7.24 -1.71
N LEU A 56 5.28 6.98 -2.75
CA LEU A 56 4.80 6.65 -4.09
C LEU A 56 3.90 5.42 -4.09
N ASP A 57 4.28 4.36 -3.35
CA ASP A 57 3.49 3.14 -3.20
C ASP A 57 2.15 3.40 -2.52
N ARG A 58 2.12 4.30 -1.53
CA ARG A 58 0.88 4.61 -0.82
C ARG A 58 -0.07 5.42 -1.68
N VAL A 59 0.41 6.47 -2.35
CA VAL A 59 -0.41 7.30 -3.26
C VAL A 59 -0.89 6.45 -4.43
N ALA A 60 -0.01 5.64 -5.02
CA ALA A 60 -0.36 4.72 -6.10
C ALA A 60 -1.47 3.75 -5.69
N ARG A 61 -1.36 3.11 -4.51
CA ARG A 61 -2.40 2.18 -4.03
C ARG A 61 -3.75 2.86 -3.79
N ASP A 62 -3.75 4.12 -3.37
CA ASP A 62 -5.00 4.88 -3.26
C ASP A 62 -5.60 5.13 -4.65
N LEU A 63 -4.79 5.60 -5.61
CA LEU A 63 -5.21 5.85 -7.00
C LEU A 63 -5.66 4.59 -7.75
N GLU A 64 -4.98 3.45 -7.58
CA GLU A 64 -5.37 2.15 -8.15
C GLU A 64 -6.77 1.72 -7.68
N GLY A 65 -7.13 2.11 -6.46
CA GLY A 65 -8.44 1.84 -5.88
C GLY A 65 -9.51 2.86 -6.26
N ALA A 66 -9.21 3.90 -7.05
CA ALA A 66 -10.17 4.95 -7.38
C ALA A 66 -11.40 4.39 -8.09
N VAL A 67 -12.59 4.80 -7.67
CA VAL A 67 -13.88 4.38 -8.22
C VAL A 67 -14.74 5.60 -8.51
N LEU A 68 -15.44 5.57 -9.64
CA LEU A 68 -16.45 6.55 -10.02
C LEU A 68 -17.70 5.81 -10.47
N LEU A 69 -18.87 6.25 -10.05
CA LEU A 69 -20.14 5.77 -10.59
C LEU A 69 -20.55 6.61 -11.80
N VAL A 70 -21.00 5.94 -12.87
CA VAL A 70 -21.73 6.59 -13.95
C VAL A 70 -23.09 7.03 -13.39
N LYS A 71 -23.40 8.31 -13.56
CA LYS A 71 -24.61 8.91 -13.02
C LYS A 71 -25.75 8.69 -14.03
N PRO A 72 -26.92 8.20 -13.60
CA PRO A 72 -28.06 8.06 -14.49
C PRO A 72 -28.46 9.41 -15.11
N PRO A 73 -28.97 9.44 -16.36
CA PRO A 73 -29.27 10.68 -17.07
C PRO A 73 -30.41 11.49 -16.42
N ASP A 74 -31.23 10.86 -15.58
CA ASP A 74 -32.35 11.45 -14.86
C ASP A 74 -31.97 12.01 -13.49
N VAL A 75 -30.75 11.77 -13.01
CA VAL A 75 -30.28 12.24 -11.70
C VAL A 75 -29.32 13.41 -11.86
N ASP A 76 -29.49 14.44 -11.01
CA ASP A 76 -28.61 15.61 -10.98
C ASP A 76 -27.16 15.18 -10.67
N PRO A 77 -26.21 15.37 -11.60
CA PRO A 77 -24.82 14.97 -11.40
C PRO A 77 -24.13 15.63 -10.19
N LEU A 78 -24.68 16.77 -9.73
CA LEU A 78 -24.17 17.55 -8.60
C LEU A 78 -24.78 17.11 -7.26
N ALA A 79 -25.82 16.27 -7.27
CA ALA A 79 -26.43 15.75 -6.04
C ALA A 79 -25.66 14.55 -5.45
N HIS A 80 -24.61 14.07 -6.12
CA HIS A 80 -23.90 12.86 -5.76
C HIS A 80 -22.49 13.11 -5.20
N PRO A 81 -22.06 12.37 -4.15
CA PRO A 81 -20.74 12.52 -3.56
C PRO A 81 -19.61 11.89 -4.39
N TRP A 82 -19.95 11.21 -5.48
CA TRP A 82 -19.00 10.54 -6.37
C TRP A 82 -18.22 11.55 -7.19
N LEU A 83 -16.95 11.72 -6.82
CA LEU A 83 -16.06 12.73 -7.33
C LEU A 83 -14.67 12.12 -7.55
N PHE A 84 -14.04 12.53 -8.64
CA PHE A 84 -12.59 12.52 -8.84
C PHE A 84 -12.19 13.94 -9.22
N LEU A 85 -11.51 14.62 -8.30
CA LEU A 85 -11.07 16.00 -8.43
C LEU A 85 -9.57 16.06 -8.26
N ALA A 86 -8.89 16.70 -9.20
CA ALA A 86 -7.48 17.02 -9.13
C ALA A 86 -7.31 18.50 -9.48
N GLU A 87 -6.85 19.27 -8.51
CA GLU A 87 -6.56 20.69 -8.65
C GLU A 87 -5.05 20.91 -8.60
N SER A 88 -4.64 21.98 -9.25
CA SER A 88 -3.23 22.32 -9.46
C SER A 88 -3.10 23.84 -9.44
N GLU A 89 -2.30 24.37 -8.51
CA GLU A 89 -1.91 25.77 -8.51
C GLU A 89 -0.96 26.09 -9.68
N ASP A 90 -0.01 25.18 -9.96
CA ASP A 90 0.94 25.26 -11.08
C ASP A 90 0.67 24.17 -12.13
N PRO A 91 0.14 24.53 -13.32
CA PRO A 91 -0.20 23.57 -14.37
C PRO A 91 0.96 22.67 -14.82
N ASP A 92 2.19 23.13 -14.70
CA ASP A 92 3.38 22.40 -15.14
C ASP A 92 3.87 21.40 -14.10
N ALA A 93 3.58 21.63 -12.81
CA ALA A 93 3.97 20.75 -11.70
C ALA A 93 3.01 19.56 -11.50
N GLY A 94 1.83 19.60 -12.12
CA GLY A 94 0.76 18.62 -11.91
C GLY A 94 -0.18 19.00 -10.76
N ALA A 95 -1.06 18.07 -10.38
CA ALA A 95 -2.00 18.25 -9.29
C ALA A 95 -1.29 18.20 -7.93
N ASP A 96 -1.44 19.26 -7.15
CA ASP A 96 -0.98 19.36 -5.76
C ASP A 96 -2.10 18.95 -4.77
N ARG A 97 -3.35 18.90 -5.23
CA ARG A 97 -4.51 18.49 -4.43
C ARG A 97 -5.38 17.51 -5.21
N ILE A 98 -5.66 16.35 -4.62
CA ILE A 98 -6.46 15.31 -5.27
C ILE A 98 -7.45 14.74 -4.27
N LYS A 99 -8.72 14.66 -4.65
CA LYS A 99 -9.82 14.13 -3.83
C LYS A 99 -10.64 13.16 -4.66
N PHE A 100 -10.80 11.94 -4.17
CA PHE A 100 -11.56 10.93 -4.89
C PHE A 100 -12.15 9.86 -3.97
N VAL A 101 -13.13 9.14 -4.48
CA VAL A 101 -13.68 7.93 -3.84
C VAL A 101 -12.84 6.73 -4.28
N ARG A 102 -12.56 5.83 -3.36
CA ARG A 102 -11.85 4.57 -3.65
C ARG A 102 -12.51 3.38 -2.97
N ARG A 103 -12.26 2.20 -3.54
CA ARG A 103 -12.51 0.90 -2.91
C ARG A 103 -11.26 0.42 -2.18
N GLY A 104 -11.45 -0.26 -1.06
CA GLY A 104 -10.37 -0.90 -0.30
C GLY A 104 -10.34 -0.54 1.17
N HIS A 105 -11.44 0.01 1.71
CA HIS A 105 -11.65 0.02 3.15
C HIS A 105 -11.79 -1.43 3.63
N ALA A 106 -10.91 -1.84 4.55
CA ALA A 106 -11.04 -3.11 5.23
C ALA A 106 -11.97 -2.88 6.43
N PRO A 107 -13.18 -3.47 6.45
CA PRO A 107 -14.09 -3.32 7.58
C PRO A 107 -13.39 -3.71 8.88
N ALA A 108 -13.57 -2.93 9.94
CA ALA A 108 -12.95 -3.23 11.24
C ALA A 108 -13.51 -4.51 11.87
N SER A 109 -14.70 -4.93 11.44
CA SER A 109 -15.40 -6.14 11.89
C SER A 109 -16.06 -6.82 10.69
N THR A 110 -15.96 -8.15 10.61
CA THR A 110 -16.66 -8.97 9.61
C THR A 110 -18.19 -8.94 9.79
N GLN A 111 -18.68 -8.47 10.94
CA GLN A 111 -20.11 -8.41 11.24
C GLN A 111 -20.73 -7.03 11.00
N ALA A 112 -19.93 -6.00 10.74
CA ALA A 112 -20.44 -4.68 10.44
C ALA A 112 -20.76 -4.59 8.95
N ALA A 113 -21.98 -4.15 8.60
CA ALA A 113 -22.34 -3.78 7.24
C ALA A 113 -21.70 -2.43 6.87
N GLU A 114 -20.36 -2.37 6.90
CA GLU A 114 -19.58 -1.24 6.45
C GLU A 114 -19.37 -1.34 4.94
N SER A 115 -19.53 -0.21 4.26
CA SER A 115 -19.14 -0.11 2.85
C SER A 115 -17.62 -0.20 2.73
N ASP A 116 -17.14 -0.86 1.69
CA ASP A 116 -15.72 -0.95 1.33
C ASP A 116 -15.18 0.34 0.66
N LEU A 117 -16.02 1.37 0.60
CA LEU A 117 -15.76 2.66 -0.02
C LEU A 117 -15.30 3.67 1.03
N GLU A 118 -14.26 4.42 0.69
CA GLU A 118 -13.82 5.59 1.45
C GLU A 118 -13.55 6.75 0.49
N MET A 119 -13.72 7.98 0.98
CA MET A 119 -13.22 9.16 0.31
C MET A 119 -11.81 9.48 0.84
N VAL A 120 -10.88 9.76 -0.07
CA VAL A 120 -9.50 10.12 0.26
C VAL A 120 -9.18 11.46 -0.36
N ALA A 121 -8.45 12.29 0.39
CA ALA A 121 -7.84 13.50 -0.13
C ALA A 121 -6.33 13.52 0.15
N TRP A 122 -5.56 13.92 -0.85
CA TRP A 122 -4.14 14.22 -0.77
C TRP A 122 -3.93 15.71 -1.03
N ILE A 123 -3.15 16.38 -0.20
CA ILE A 123 -2.95 17.83 -0.27
C ILE A 123 -1.48 18.12 0.00
N ALA A 124 -0.81 18.73 -0.97
CA ALA A 124 0.50 19.34 -0.78
C ALA A 124 0.32 20.81 -0.39
N GLU A 125 0.85 21.18 0.79
CA GLU A 125 0.79 22.53 1.32
C GLU A 125 2.20 23.02 1.71
N PRO A 126 2.46 24.34 1.70
CA PRO A 126 3.72 24.88 2.22
C PRO A 126 3.89 24.58 3.72
N GLY A 127 5.03 23.98 4.07
CA GLY A 127 5.48 23.73 5.44
C GLY A 127 6.09 24.97 6.10
N LEU A 128 6.37 24.85 7.41
CA LEU A 128 6.92 25.95 8.21
C LEU A 128 8.36 26.33 7.82
N GLU A 129 9.11 25.38 7.25
CA GLU A 129 10.52 25.57 6.88
C GLU A 129 10.69 25.94 5.41
N GLY A 130 9.58 26.25 4.72
CA GLY A 130 9.57 26.52 3.27
C GLY A 130 9.65 25.26 2.41
N ASP A 131 9.61 24.09 3.03
CA ASP A 131 9.38 22.80 2.40
C ASP A 131 7.89 22.61 2.06
N VAL A 132 7.55 21.48 1.47
CA VAL A 132 6.19 21.04 1.20
C VAL A 132 5.83 19.91 2.16
N GLU A 133 4.67 20.04 2.82
CA GLU A 133 4.02 19.01 3.60
C GLU A 133 2.94 18.33 2.76
N LEU A 134 3.05 17.02 2.58
CA LEU A 134 1.98 16.20 2.01
C LEU A 134 1.11 15.65 3.13
N ARG A 135 -0.16 15.99 3.07
CA ARG A 135 -1.20 15.59 4.01
C ARG A 135 -2.20 14.65 3.35
N ARG A 136 -2.78 13.76 4.17
CA ARG A 136 -3.77 12.79 3.75
C ARG A 136 -4.98 12.80 4.68
N ALA A 137 -6.16 12.95 4.12
CA ALA A 137 -7.42 12.80 4.85
C ALA A 137 -8.20 11.59 4.36
N ARG A 138 -9.05 11.05 5.23
CA ARG A 138 -9.95 9.93 4.94
C ARG A 138 -11.31 10.12 5.59
N TRP A 139 -12.35 9.70 4.88
CA TRP A 139 -13.69 9.55 5.43
C TRP A 139 -14.27 8.20 5.02
N ALA A 140 -14.60 7.38 6.02
CA ALA A 140 -15.28 6.10 5.80
C ALA A 140 -16.74 6.30 5.37
N GLN A 141 -17.33 7.45 5.72
CA GLN A 141 -18.68 7.82 5.28
C GLN A 141 -18.57 8.87 4.17
N LEU A 142 -19.19 8.60 3.03
CA LEU A 142 -19.32 9.57 1.96
C LEU A 142 -20.27 10.70 2.40
N PRO A 143 -20.02 11.96 2.00
CA PRO A 143 -20.95 13.05 2.26
C PRO A 143 -22.30 12.82 1.57
N ASP A 144 -23.37 13.45 2.07
CA ASP A 144 -24.72 13.30 1.50
C ASP A 144 -24.87 13.91 0.09
N GLY A 145 -23.92 14.75 -0.32
CA GLY A 145 -23.92 15.40 -1.63
C GLY A 145 -22.51 15.71 -2.12
N LEU A 146 -22.43 16.43 -3.25
CA LEU A 146 -21.14 16.82 -3.82
C LEU A 146 -20.42 17.81 -2.91
N ASP A 147 -19.28 17.37 -2.39
CA ASP A 147 -18.36 18.22 -1.64
C ASP A 147 -17.02 18.34 -2.39
N ARG A 148 -16.80 19.51 -3.00
CA ARG A 148 -15.55 19.86 -3.69
C ARG A 148 -14.48 20.41 -2.77
N SER A 149 -14.80 20.72 -1.51
CA SER A 149 -13.84 21.34 -0.60
C SER A 149 -12.75 20.36 -0.21
N PHE A 150 -11.52 20.86 -0.06
CA PHE A 150 -10.43 20.11 0.53
C PHE A 150 -10.42 20.33 2.05
N PRO A 151 -10.09 19.29 2.83
CA PRO A 151 -9.97 19.39 4.27
C PRO A 151 -8.89 20.38 4.66
N SER A 152 -9.06 21.00 5.84
CA SER A 152 -8.00 21.78 6.44
C SER A 152 -6.86 20.91 6.98
N ALA A 153 -5.75 21.53 7.35
CA ALA A 153 -4.64 20.88 8.04
C ALA A 153 -5.06 20.18 9.36
N GLU A 154 -6.13 20.62 10.02
CA GLU A 154 -6.63 20.00 11.27
C GLU A 154 -7.42 18.70 11.01
N GLN A 155 -7.96 18.55 9.79
CA GLN A 155 -8.78 17.41 9.37
C GLN A 155 -7.97 16.37 8.57
N SER A 156 -6.66 16.58 8.44
CA SER A 156 -5.77 15.76 7.62
C SER A 156 -4.53 15.37 8.40
N ASP A 157 -4.08 14.13 8.21
CA ASP A 157 -2.89 13.60 8.83
C ASP A 157 -1.66 14.02 8.02
N LEU A 158 -0.59 14.49 8.69
CA LEU A 158 0.70 14.70 8.05
C LEU A 158 1.25 13.34 7.60
N PHE A 159 1.40 13.16 6.29
CA PHE A 159 1.87 11.91 5.71
C PHE A 159 3.38 11.97 5.41
N ALA A 160 3.84 13.08 4.83
CA ALA A 160 5.27 13.34 4.59
C ALA A 160 5.57 14.83 4.69
N GLY A 161 6.69 15.20 5.32
CA GLY A 161 7.26 16.55 5.29
C GLY A 161 8.65 16.55 4.65
N GLY A 162 9.24 17.73 4.47
CA GLY A 162 10.54 17.90 3.83
C GLY A 162 10.49 17.62 2.33
N LEU A 163 9.34 17.79 1.68
CA LEU A 163 9.25 17.68 0.23
C LEU A 163 9.72 18.99 -0.41
N ALA A 164 10.41 18.91 -1.53
CA ALA A 164 10.65 20.07 -2.39
C ALA A 164 9.47 20.27 -3.36
N SER A 165 8.90 19.16 -3.85
CA SER A 165 7.73 19.17 -4.71
C SER A 165 6.94 17.86 -4.60
N PHE A 166 5.64 17.97 -4.84
CA PHE A 166 4.72 16.86 -5.02
C PHE A 166 3.78 17.23 -6.18
N GLY A 167 3.56 16.30 -7.10
CA GLY A 167 2.67 16.51 -8.23
C GLY A 167 2.10 15.20 -8.76
N VAL A 168 0.86 15.25 -9.24
CA VAL A 168 0.25 14.14 -9.96
C VAL A 168 -0.29 14.60 -11.30
N ARG A 169 0.18 13.97 -12.36
CA ARG A 169 -0.34 14.16 -13.72
C ARG A 169 -1.25 13.00 -14.07
N LEU A 170 -2.32 13.29 -14.79
CA LEU A 170 -3.39 12.34 -15.09
C LEU A 170 -3.49 12.19 -16.61
N GLN A 171 -3.66 10.95 -17.06
CA GLN A 171 -3.78 10.63 -18.48
C GLN A 171 -5.24 10.45 -18.86
N ASP A 172 -5.69 11.19 -19.88
CA ASP A 172 -7.03 11.06 -20.45
C ASP A 172 -7.13 9.89 -21.46
N GLU A 173 -8.34 9.69 -22.02
CA GLU A 173 -8.58 8.64 -23.01
C GLU A 173 -7.85 8.84 -24.35
N SER A 174 -7.51 10.09 -24.68
CA SER A 174 -6.72 10.41 -25.86
C SER A 174 -5.21 10.14 -25.67
N GLY A 175 -4.81 9.81 -24.44
CA GLY A 175 -3.42 9.63 -24.02
C GLY A 175 -2.73 10.93 -23.62
N GLY A 176 -3.47 12.05 -23.58
CA GLY A 176 -3.00 13.36 -23.15
C GLY A 176 -2.79 13.42 -21.64
N TRP A 177 -1.74 14.12 -21.21
CA TRP A 177 -1.44 14.31 -19.79
C TRP A 177 -1.87 15.69 -19.31
N THR A 178 -2.61 15.74 -18.19
CA THR A 178 -3.10 16.96 -17.57
C THR A 178 -2.79 16.99 -16.07
N GLY A 179 -2.46 18.17 -15.52
CA GLY A 179 -2.33 18.38 -14.08
C GLY A 179 -3.67 18.65 -13.38
N ARG A 180 -4.79 18.65 -14.12
CA ARG A 180 -6.12 18.96 -13.57
C ARG A 180 -7.15 17.97 -14.09
N TRP A 181 -8.10 17.62 -13.23
CA TRP A 181 -9.23 16.74 -13.55
C TRP A 181 -10.45 17.13 -12.72
N ASP A 182 -11.63 17.17 -13.33
CA ASP A 182 -12.87 17.53 -12.62
C ASP A 182 -14.06 16.71 -13.13
N SER A 183 -14.33 15.60 -12.43
CA SER A 183 -15.48 14.74 -12.70
C SER A 183 -16.80 15.27 -12.11
N SER A 184 -16.83 16.49 -11.56
CA SER A 184 -18.08 17.13 -11.13
C SER A 184 -18.74 17.93 -12.25
N THR A 185 -18.01 18.22 -13.34
CA THR A 185 -18.56 18.90 -14.51
C THR A 185 -19.46 17.97 -15.31
N LEU A 186 -20.48 18.50 -15.99
CA LEU A 186 -21.36 17.70 -16.86
C LEU A 186 -20.58 16.95 -17.96
N ALA A 187 -19.51 17.54 -18.48
CA ALA A 187 -18.67 16.93 -19.51
C ALA A 187 -17.83 15.76 -18.95
N GLY A 188 -17.26 15.91 -17.74
CA GLY A 188 -16.41 14.89 -17.12
C GLY A 188 -17.12 13.98 -16.11
N ALA A 189 -18.44 14.07 -15.98
CA ALA A 189 -19.22 13.45 -14.89
C ALA A 189 -19.09 11.93 -14.80
N SER A 190 -18.60 11.29 -15.85
CA SER A 190 -18.47 9.85 -16.00
C SER A 190 -17.12 9.44 -16.56
N GLU A 191 -16.09 10.28 -16.39
CA GLU A 191 -14.75 10.01 -16.88
C GLU A 191 -13.76 9.89 -15.71
N LEU A 192 -12.99 8.81 -15.72
CA LEU A 192 -11.83 8.62 -14.86
C LEU A 192 -10.56 8.69 -15.71
N PRO A 193 -9.45 9.20 -15.16
CA PRO A 193 -8.18 9.13 -15.86
C PRO A 193 -7.73 7.67 -15.98
N ILE A 194 -7.13 7.32 -17.12
CA ILE A 194 -6.66 5.94 -17.40
C ILE A 194 -5.38 5.62 -16.62
N ALA A 195 -4.55 6.63 -16.40
CA ALA A 195 -3.30 6.50 -15.68
C ALA A 195 -3.00 7.76 -14.88
N ALA A 196 -2.14 7.60 -13.88
CA ALA A 196 -1.56 8.70 -13.13
C ALA A 196 -0.03 8.57 -13.07
N GLU A 197 0.67 9.70 -13.12
CA GLU A 197 2.11 9.84 -12.94
C GLU A 197 2.31 10.67 -11.68
N ILE A 198 2.85 10.04 -10.64
CA ILE A 198 3.13 10.65 -9.35
C ILE A 198 4.60 11.04 -9.35
N GLU A 199 4.89 12.29 -9.05
CA GLU A 199 6.24 12.84 -8.97
C GLU A 199 6.47 13.44 -7.58
N VAL A 200 7.60 13.10 -6.97
CA VAL A 200 8.00 13.62 -5.66
C VAL A 200 9.48 13.96 -5.67
N SER A 201 9.83 15.09 -5.08
CA SER A 201 11.22 15.44 -4.76
C SER A 201 11.32 15.86 -3.30
N PHE A 202 12.48 15.61 -2.66
CA PHE A 202 12.73 15.98 -1.27
C PHE A 202 13.64 17.20 -1.19
N ALA A 203 13.32 18.12 -0.28
CA ALA A 203 14.20 19.23 0.05
C ALA A 203 15.37 18.67 0.86
N THR A 204 16.59 18.93 0.41
CA THR A 204 17.77 18.67 1.23
C THR A 204 18.13 19.96 1.96
N GLY A 205 18.42 19.88 3.26
CA GLY A 205 18.69 21.06 4.10
C GLY A 205 19.96 21.85 3.73
N VAL A 206 20.60 21.54 2.60
CA VAL A 206 21.83 22.15 2.11
C VAL A 206 21.47 23.04 0.92
N ASP A 207 21.49 24.37 1.12
CA ASP A 207 21.44 25.39 0.06
C ASP A 207 20.32 25.24 -1.01
N GLY A 208 19.18 24.62 -0.66
CA GLY A 208 18.08 24.39 -1.59
C GLY A 208 18.35 23.30 -2.63
N GLU A 209 19.33 22.43 -2.39
CA GLU A 209 19.53 21.22 -3.18
C GLU A 209 18.31 20.29 -3.03
N VAL A 210 17.89 19.70 -4.14
CA VAL A 210 16.70 18.86 -4.24
C VAL A 210 17.12 17.44 -4.59
N ASP A 211 16.63 16.47 -3.81
CA ASP A 211 16.83 15.06 -4.08
C ASP A 211 15.61 14.47 -4.80
N GLY A 212 15.80 14.06 -6.06
CA GLY A 212 14.73 13.64 -6.97
C GLY A 212 14.92 14.18 -8.39
N PRO A 213 13.90 14.05 -9.27
CA PRO A 213 12.56 13.56 -8.97
C PRO A 213 12.47 12.04 -8.90
N TYR A 214 11.61 11.56 -8.00
CA TYR A 214 11.17 10.17 -7.93
C TYR A 214 9.79 10.06 -8.59
N VAL A 215 9.69 9.22 -9.61
CA VAL A 215 8.48 9.12 -10.44
C VAL A 215 7.93 7.70 -10.40
N ARG A 216 6.60 7.59 -10.21
CA ARG A 216 5.87 6.33 -10.37
C ARG A 216 4.65 6.55 -11.25
N ARG A 217 4.50 5.69 -12.26
CA ARG A 217 3.28 5.61 -13.08
C ARG A 217 2.40 4.48 -12.59
N VAL A 218 1.10 4.73 -12.61
CA VAL A 218 0.09 3.79 -12.16
C VAL A 218 -1.11 3.81 -13.09
N LEU A 219 -1.62 2.63 -13.42
CA LEU A 219 -2.85 2.49 -14.20
C LEU A 219 -4.03 2.53 -13.24
N LEU A 220 -5.14 3.14 -13.66
CA LEU A 220 -6.40 3.11 -12.94
C LEU A 220 -7.27 2.05 -13.61
N PRO A 221 -7.31 0.81 -13.08
CA PRO A 221 -7.90 -0.32 -13.79
C PRO A 221 -9.43 -0.26 -13.81
N LEU A 222 -10.04 0.49 -12.89
CA LEU A 222 -11.49 0.53 -12.73
C LEU A 222 -12.07 1.56 -13.70
N ARG A 223 -12.91 1.06 -14.62
CA ARG A 223 -13.77 1.92 -15.43
C ARG A 223 -14.89 2.48 -14.56
N PRO A 224 -15.44 3.66 -14.92
CA PRO A 224 -16.66 4.17 -14.32
C PRO A 224 -17.74 3.07 -14.29
N LEU A 225 -18.30 2.81 -13.12
CA LEU A 225 -19.25 1.73 -12.90
C LEU A 225 -20.65 2.20 -13.29
N ASP A 226 -21.23 1.60 -14.32
CA ASP A 226 -22.61 1.83 -14.74
C ASP A 226 -23.55 0.82 -14.08
N LEU A 227 -24.09 1.20 -12.92
CA LEU A 227 -25.01 0.33 -12.16
C LEU A 227 -26.26 -0.04 -12.95
N ALA A 228 -26.73 0.81 -13.86
CA ALA A 228 -27.93 0.53 -14.64
C ALA A 228 -27.65 -0.55 -15.69
N ALA A 229 -26.50 -0.48 -16.36
CA ALA A 229 -26.05 -1.50 -17.29
C ALA A 229 -25.82 -2.85 -16.59
N GLU A 230 -25.13 -2.84 -15.44
CA GLU A 230 -24.84 -4.05 -14.66
C GLU A 230 -26.12 -4.74 -14.16
N LEU A 231 -27.09 -3.97 -13.66
CA LEU A 231 -28.39 -4.51 -13.22
C LEU A 231 -29.21 -5.04 -14.41
N ALA A 232 -29.16 -4.38 -15.56
CA ALA A 232 -29.85 -4.84 -16.77
C ALA A 232 -29.25 -6.15 -17.30
N GLU A 233 -27.92 -6.28 -17.27
CA GLU A 233 -27.23 -7.52 -17.65
C GLU A 233 -27.58 -8.67 -16.70
N ALA A 234 -27.53 -8.43 -15.39
CA ALA A 234 -27.90 -9.42 -14.38
C ALA A 234 -29.37 -9.90 -14.52
N ALA A 235 -30.29 -8.96 -14.77
CA ALA A 235 -31.69 -9.29 -15.01
C ALA A 235 -31.89 -10.09 -16.32
N GLY A 236 -31.11 -9.81 -17.36
CA GLY A 236 -31.13 -10.55 -18.62
C GLY A 236 -30.64 -11.99 -18.49
N GLN A 237 -29.57 -12.23 -17.73
CA GLN A 237 -29.02 -13.57 -17.50
C GLN A 237 -30.00 -14.49 -16.76
N THR A 238 -30.76 -13.95 -15.81
CA THR A 238 -31.74 -14.73 -15.03
C THR A 238 -32.87 -15.28 -15.91
N LEU A 239 -33.22 -14.57 -17.00
CA LEU A 239 -34.26 -15.02 -17.92
C LEU A 239 -33.77 -16.10 -18.90
N GLN A 240 -32.46 -16.24 -19.11
CA GLN A 240 -31.91 -17.18 -20.09
C GLN A 240 -31.60 -18.56 -19.48
N GLU A 241 -31.27 -18.64 -18.17
CA GLU A 241 -31.12 -19.93 -17.47
C GLU A 241 -32.45 -20.64 -17.19
N GLY A 242 -33.57 -19.92 -17.18
CA GLY A 242 -34.91 -20.49 -16.98
C GLY A 242 -35.51 -21.16 -18.22
N VAL A 243 -34.88 -21.03 -19.39
CA VAL A 243 -35.29 -21.68 -20.65
C VAL A 243 -34.24 -22.73 -21.01
N ARG A 244 -34.06 -23.69 -20.11
CA ARG A 244 -33.39 -24.94 -20.46
C ARG A 244 -34.48 -25.85 -21.02
N ASP A 245 -34.47 -25.98 -22.35
CA ASP A 245 -35.44 -26.78 -23.11
C ASP A 245 -35.55 -28.18 -22.49
N GLU A 246 -36.66 -28.46 -21.80
CA GLU A 246 -37.11 -29.80 -21.39
C GLU A 246 -37.61 -30.62 -22.60
N ASP A 247 -37.09 -30.37 -23.80
CA ASP A 247 -37.41 -31.12 -25.03
C ASP A 247 -36.34 -32.17 -25.36
N GLY A 248 -35.60 -32.61 -24.33
CA GLY A 248 -34.83 -33.83 -24.38
C GLY A 248 -35.73 -35.03 -24.11
N ASP A 249 -36.44 -35.50 -25.13
CA ASP A 249 -36.93 -36.88 -25.26
C ASP A 249 -35.72 -37.83 -25.20
N GLY A 250 -35.13 -37.98 -24.02
CA GLY A 250 -34.23 -39.06 -23.67
C GLY A 250 -35.06 -40.04 -22.89
N ASP A 251 -35.40 -41.17 -23.51
CA ASP A 251 -35.93 -42.34 -22.83
C ASP A 251 -35.00 -42.67 -21.64
N ILE A 252 -35.41 -42.26 -20.44
CA ILE A 252 -34.77 -42.65 -19.20
C ILE A 252 -35.25 -44.08 -18.95
N ASP A 253 -34.39 -45.03 -19.29
CA ASP A 253 -34.56 -46.43 -18.91
C ASP A 253 -34.82 -46.49 -17.39
N GLU A 254 -35.93 -47.14 -17.00
CA GLU A 254 -36.46 -47.20 -15.63
C GLU A 254 -35.54 -47.92 -14.62
N ASP A 255 -34.31 -48.29 -14.99
CA ASP A 255 -33.37 -49.06 -14.16
C ASP A 255 -32.31 -48.20 -13.45
N ASP A 256 -32.15 -46.91 -13.78
CA ASP A 256 -31.11 -46.05 -13.18
C ASP A 256 -31.58 -45.19 -11.98
N ALA A 257 -32.87 -45.24 -11.64
CA ALA A 257 -33.44 -44.50 -10.50
C ALA A 257 -33.00 -45.04 -9.13
N GLU A 258 -32.46 -46.26 -9.06
CA GLU A 258 -31.96 -46.85 -7.81
C GLU A 258 -30.49 -46.47 -7.53
N ILE A 259 -29.70 -46.07 -8.53
CA ILE A 259 -28.27 -45.76 -8.36
C ILE A 259 -28.03 -44.26 -8.09
N ALA A 260 -28.92 -43.37 -8.54
CA ALA A 260 -28.79 -41.93 -8.29
C ALA A 260 -29.16 -41.52 -6.84
N ALA A 261 -29.98 -42.31 -6.15
CA ALA A 261 -30.33 -42.09 -4.75
C ALA A 261 -29.24 -42.52 -3.76
N GLU A 262 -28.31 -43.40 -4.16
CA GLU A 262 -27.15 -43.75 -3.33
C GLU A 262 -25.98 -42.78 -3.48
N ARG A 263 -25.80 -42.12 -4.64
CA ARG A 263 -24.65 -41.21 -4.85
C ARG A 263 -24.80 -39.80 -4.30
N GLN A 264 -26.01 -39.31 -4.08
CA GLN A 264 -26.22 -37.98 -3.47
C GLN A 264 -26.15 -37.97 -1.94
N ALA A 265 -25.94 -39.13 -1.32
CA ALA A 265 -25.70 -39.24 0.13
C ALA A 265 -24.20 -39.26 0.50
N GLU A 266 -23.27 -39.34 -0.46
CA GLU A 266 -21.81 -39.39 -0.19
C GLU A 266 -21.05 -38.07 -0.48
N GLU A 267 -21.68 -37.06 -1.09
CA GLU A 267 -21.10 -35.71 -1.26
C GLU A 267 -21.66 -34.69 -0.25
N GLY A 268 -22.25 -35.18 0.84
CA GLY A 268 -22.50 -34.39 2.04
C GLY A 268 -21.19 -34.15 2.76
N GLY A 269 -20.71 -32.91 2.70
CA GLY A 269 -19.63 -32.32 3.48
C GLY A 269 -18.81 -33.30 4.32
N GLU A 270 -17.57 -33.49 3.90
CA GLU A 270 -16.49 -33.78 4.85
C GLU A 270 -16.44 -32.58 5.80
N GLU A 271 -17.33 -32.61 6.80
CA GLU A 271 -17.20 -31.84 8.01
C GLU A 271 -15.81 -32.22 8.51
N ASP A 272 -14.85 -31.30 8.37
CA ASP A 272 -13.60 -31.30 9.12
C ASP A 272 -13.95 -31.19 10.61
N GLU A 273 -14.58 -32.23 11.15
CA GLU A 273 -15.25 -32.24 12.46
C GLU A 273 -14.26 -32.36 13.62
N ASP A 274 -12.95 -32.38 13.34
CA ASP A 274 -11.91 -32.53 14.36
C ASP A 274 -10.67 -31.67 14.10
N CYS A 275 -10.83 -30.50 13.48
CA CYS A 275 -9.71 -29.57 13.37
C CYS A 275 -9.59 -28.68 14.63
N VAL A 276 -8.47 -28.79 15.34
CA VAL A 276 -8.14 -27.87 16.44
C VAL A 276 -7.85 -26.49 15.84
N THR A 277 -8.62 -25.48 16.25
CA THR A 277 -8.40 -24.10 15.80
C THR A 277 -7.08 -23.53 16.33
N VAL A 278 -6.49 -22.57 15.62
CA VAL A 278 -5.28 -21.86 16.09
C VAL A 278 -5.49 -21.27 17.49
N ALA A 279 -6.68 -20.73 17.78
CA ALA A 279 -7.02 -20.22 19.11
C ALA A 279 -6.99 -21.31 20.20
N GLN A 280 -7.55 -22.50 19.93
CA GLN A 280 -7.54 -23.62 20.87
C GLN A 280 -6.11 -24.15 21.11
N CYS A 281 -5.31 -24.29 20.05
CA CYS A 281 -3.91 -24.71 20.15
C CYS A 281 -3.09 -23.72 21.00
N LEU A 282 -3.19 -22.42 20.73
CA LEU A 282 -2.47 -21.40 21.51
C LEU A 282 -2.94 -21.34 22.97
N GLY A 283 -4.21 -21.62 23.23
CA GLY A 283 -4.75 -21.74 24.58
C GLY A 283 -4.20 -22.94 25.36
N ALA A 284 -3.92 -24.05 24.66
CA ALA A 284 -3.31 -25.25 25.24
C ALA A 284 -1.78 -25.10 25.46
N HIS A 285 -1.10 -24.24 24.67
CA HIS A 285 0.36 -24.08 24.66
C HIS A 285 0.82 -22.62 24.86
N PRO A 286 0.80 -22.10 26.10
CA PRO A 286 1.18 -20.72 26.40
C PRO A 286 2.63 -20.36 26.04
N GLU A 287 3.53 -21.34 25.98
CA GLU A 287 4.92 -21.18 25.53
C GLU A 287 5.04 -20.72 24.07
N ILE A 288 4.11 -21.16 23.21
CA ILE A 288 4.05 -20.73 21.80
C ILE A 288 3.61 -19.27 21.73
N GLN A 289 2.61 -18.89 22.53
CA GLN A 289 2.16 -17.51 22.64
C GLN A 289 3.28 -16.58 23.12
N GLN A 290 4.09 -17.02 24.09
CA GLN A 290 5.24 -16.25 24.58
C GLN A 290 6.31 -16.09 23.50
N MET A 291 6.57 -17.13 22.70
CA MET A 291 7.52 -17.07 21.57
C MET A 291 7.04 -16.09 20.48
N LEU A 292 5.76 -16.16 20.10
CA LEU A 292 5.16 -15.31 19.09
C LEU A 292 5.07 -13.84 19.53
N SER A 293 4.98 -13.58 20.85
CA SER A 293 4.94 -12.22 21.40
C SER A 293 6.21 -11.41 21.18
N GLY A 294 7.33 -12.07 20.88
CA GLY A 294 8.60 -11.41 20.57
C GLY A 294 8.67 -10.81 19.15
N SER A 295 7.68 -11.07 18.28
CA SER A 295 7.66 -10.58 16.90
C SER A 295 6.32 -9.93 16.54
N PRO A 296 6.27 -8.61 16.28
CA PRO A 296 5.05 -7.92 15.85
C PRO A 296 4.46 -8.49 14.55
N GLN A 297 5.31 -9.00 13.65
CA GLN A 297 4.88 -9.63 12.40
C GLN A 297 4.19 -10.98 12.66
N ALA A 298 4.73 -11.78 13.58
CA ALA A 298 4.12 -13.05 13.96
C ALA A 298 2.76 -12.83 14.63
N GLN A 299 2.64 -11.80 15.48
CA GLN A 299 1.36 -11.45 16.12
C GLN A 299 0.28 -11.06 15.11
N ALA A 300 0.61 -10.30 14.07
CA ALA A 300 -0.35 -9.90 13.04
C ALA A 300 -0.89 -11.13 12.28
N VAL A 301 -0.02 -12.08 11.95
CA VAL A 301 -0.37 -13.33 11.26
C VAL A 301 -1.25 -14.21 12.15
N VAL A 302 -0.89 -14.37 13.43
CA VAL A 302 -1.67 -15.15 14.41
C VAL A 302 -3.08 -14.59 14.59
N ASN A 303 -3.22 -13.27 14.72
CA ASN A 303 -4.51 -12.64 14.91
C ASN A 303 -5.45 -12.82 13.69
N GLY A 304 -4.90 -12.88 12.48
CA GLY A 304 -5.66 -13.15 11.25
C GLY A 304 -6.11 -14.60 11.08
N SER A 305 -5.49 -15.54 11.80
CA SER A 305 -5.69 -16.99 11.62
C SER A 305 -6.38 -17.68 12.81
N MET A 306 -6.85 -16.96 13.83
CA MET A 306 -7.42 -17.55 15.05
C MET A 306 -8.56 -18.56 14.81
N GLY A 307 -9.35 -18.38 13.75
CA GLY A 307 -10.46 -19.27 13.38
C GLY A 307 -10.13 -20.34 12.32
N GLN A 308 -8.87 -20.43 11.88
CA GLN A 308 -8.42 -21.43 10.90
C GLN A 308 -7.93 -22.71 11.61
N CYS A 309 -7.88 -23.82 10.87
CA CYS A 309 -7.32 -25.07 11.38
C CYS A 309 -5.81 -24.93 11.66
N ALA A 310 -5.35 -25.38 12.82
CA ALA A 310 -3.96 -25.25 13.25
C ALA A 310 -2.98 -26.01 12.34
N ARG A 311 -3.42 -27.09 11.70
CA ARG A 311 -2.64 -27.83 10.69
C ARG A 311 -2.19 -26.93 9.53
N ASP A 312 -3.09 -26.10 8.99
CA ASP A 312 -2.77 -25.20 7.88
C ASP A 312 -1.84 -24.06 8.34
N PHE A 313 -2.00 -23.64 9.59
CA PHE A 313 -1.14 -22.65 10.23
C PHE A 313 0.30 -23.17 10.45
N ALA A 314 0.49 -24.48 10.61
CA ALA A 314 1.81 -25.09 10.83
C ALA A 314 2.80 -24.77 9.68
N GLY A 315 2.32 -24.74 8.44
CA GLY A 315 3.14 -24.39 7.27
C GLY A 315 3.66 -22.95 7.32
N ILE A 316 2.84 -22.02 7.85
CA ILE A 316 3.19 -20.60 8.00
C ILE A 316 4.25 -20.44 9.09
N VAL A 317 4.06 -21.10 10.25
CA VAL A 317 5.01 -21.05 11.37
C VAL A 317 6.37 -21.63 10.99
N ALA A 318 6.38 -22.75 10.26
CA ALA A 318 7.63 -23.36 9.78
C ALA A 318 8.39 -22.44 8.81
N GLY A 319 7.67 -21.69 7.96
CA GLY A 319 8.26 -20.69 7.07
C GLY A 319 8.93 -19.52 7.80
N LEU A 320 8.53 -19.24 9.04
CA LEU A 320 9.11 -18.21 9.91
C LEU A 320 10.35 -18.70 10.69
N GLY A 321 10.77 -19.96 10.51
CA GLY A 321 11.91 -20.55 11.22
C GLY A 321 11.64 -20.79 12.71
N LEU A 322 10.39 -20.66 13.14
CA LEU A 322 9.91 -21.07 14.45
C LEU A 322 9.63 -22.57 14.35
N GLY A 323 10.19 -23.40 15.24
CA GLY A 323 10.01 -24.85 15.19
C GLY A 323 8.53 -25.25 15.03
N GLY A 324 8.27 -26.40 14.40
CA GLY A 324 6.90 -26.83 14.07
C GLY A 324 5.96 -26.88 15.28
N LEU A 325 4.66 -26.80 15.01
CA LEU A 325 3.62 -26.91 16.05
C LEU A 325 3.68 -28.28 16.75
N PRO A 326 3.33 -28.35 18.04
CA PRO A 326 3.29 -29.62 18.76
C PRO A 326 2.24 -30.56 18.13
N PRO A 327 2.45 -31.88 18.22
CA PRO A 327 1.70 -32.88 17.44
C PRO A 327 0.21 -32.98 17.80
N ASP A 328 -0.20 -32.45 18.95
CA ASP A 328 -1.59 -32.32 19.40
C ASP A 328 -2.33 -31.13 18.75
N CYS A 329 -1.62 -30.28 17.99
CA CYS A 329 -2.21 -29.23 17.16
C CYS A 329 -2.23 -29.57 15.65
N GLN A 330 -1.80 -30.77 15.24
CA GLN A 330 -1.68 -31.21 13.84
C GLN A 330 -2.73 -32.24 13.46
#